data_AF-A0A7C7E4K6-F1
#
_entry.id   AF-A0A7C7E4K6-F1
#
_cell.length_a   1.000
_cell.length_b   1.000
_cell.length_c   1.000
_cell.angle_alpha   90.00
_cell.angle_beta   90.00
_cell.angle_gamma   90.00
#
_symmetry.space_group_name_H-M   'P 1'
#
loop_
_entity.id
_entity.type
_entity.pdbx_description
1 polymer ?
#
loop_
_entity_poly.entity_id
_entity_poly.type
_entity_poly.pdbx_seq_one_letter_code
_entity_poly.pdbx_strand_id
1 'polypeptide(L)'
;MTQSPDSNQESWKNLIDEIEKARLEIDLSEKAFQWVQNNPEAVDLAITKEQAAIEHFDFLIKQAKKMGLKLDMNQLIAKVLK
;
A
#
# COMPACT_ATOMS: atom_id res chain seq x y z
N MET A 1 19.60 -19.80 19.25
CA MET A 1 19.09 -18.42 19.19
C MET A 1 17.62 -18.51 18.79
N THR A 2 16.74 -18.51 19.77
CA THR A 2 15.29 -18.59 19.57
C THR A 2 14.81 -17.20 19.13
N GLN A 3 14.47 -17.03 17.84
CA GLN A 3 13.73 -15.85 17.41
C GLN A 3 12.39 -15.86 18.14
N SER A 4 12.19 -14.91 19.05
CA SER A 4 10.95 -14.75 19.80
C SER A 4 9.78 -14.54 18.82
N PRO A 5 8.60 -15.15 19.05
CA PRO A 5 7.44 -15.00 18.17
C PRO A 5 7.01 -13.55 17.95
N ASP A 6 7.32 -12.67 18.92
CA ASP A 6 6.97 -11.25 18.93
C ASP A 6 7.63 -10.44 17.79
N SER A 7 8.85 -10.78 17.35
CA SER A 7 9.55 -10.00 16.31
C SER A 7 8.86 -10.08 14.95
N ASN A 8 8.20 -11.22 14.68
CA ASN A 8 7.47 -11.42 13.43
C ASN A 8 6.14 -10.65 13.43
N GLN A 9 5.48 -10.55 14.57
CA GLN A 9 4.20 -9.85 14.69
C GLN A 9 4.35 -8.33 14.56
N GLU A 10 5.43 -7.76 15.10
CA GLU A 10 5.78 -6.34 14.92
C GLU A 10 6.19 -6.04 13.47
N SER A 11 6.99 -6.90 12.85
CA SER A 11 7.35 -6.83 11.44
C SER A 11 6.12 -6.87 10.52
N TRP A 12 5.14 -7.71 10.85
CA TRP A 12 3.88 -7.81 10.09
C TRP A 12 2.99 -6.59 10.24
N LYS A 13 2.90 -6.00 11.44
CA LYS A 13 2.19 -4.74 11.65
C LYS A 13 2.82 -3.62 10.83
N ASN A 14 4.15 -3.48 10.88
CA ASN A 14 4.87 -2.48 10.10
C ASN A 14 4.63 -2.65 8.59
N LEU A 15 4.63 -3.89 8.09
CA LEU A 15 4.33 -4.16 6.68
C LEU A 15 2.90 -3.76 6.29
N ILE A 16 1.91 -4.06 7.15
CA ILE A 16 0.51 -3.69 6.91
C ILE A 16 0.35 -2.16 6.90
N ASP A 17 0.98 -1.46 7.84
CA ASP A 17 0.93 0.00 7.89
C ASP A 17 1.55 0.64 6.65
N GLU A 18 2.69 0.13 6.17
CA GLU A 18 3.31 0.60 4.92
C GLU A 18 2.45 0.32 3.68
N ILE A 19 1.74 -0.81 3.64
CA ILE A 19 0.77 -1.13 2.58
C ILE A 19 -0.41 -0.15 2.62
N GLU A 20 -0.94 0.19 3.80
CA GLU A 20 -2.03 1.15 3.94
C GLU A 20 -1.59 2.57 3.55
N LYS A 21 -0.36 2.99 3.88
CA LYS A 21 0.21 4.28 3.42
C LYS A 21 0.35 4.34 1.91
N ALA A 22 0.92 3.31 1.29
CA ALA A 22 1.05 3.25 -0.17
C ALA A 22 -0.32 3.32 -0.86
N ARG A 23 -1.35 2.68 -0.29
CA ARG A 23 -2.73 2.79 -0.80
C ARG A 23 -3.29 4.22 -0.71
N LEU A 24 -3.02 4.92 0.39
CA LEU A 24 -3.43 6.32 0.56
C LEU A 24 -2.72 7.25 -0.41
N GLU A 25 -1.44 7.01 -0.70
CA GLU A 25 -0.69 7.80 -1.69
C GLU A 25 -1.24 7.64 -3.11
N ILE A 26 -1.71 6.44 -3.47
CA ILE A 26 -2.41 6.20 -4.74
C ILE A 26 -3.71 7.02 -4.81
N ASP A 27 -4.58 6.93 -3.79
CA ASP A 27 -5.85 7.67 -3.74
C ASP A 27 -5.65 9.20 -3.73
N LEU A 28 -4.59 9.68 -3.07
CA LEU A 28 -4.22 11.10 -3.10
C LEU A 28 -3.70 11.54 -4.47
N SER A 29 -2.93 10.69 -5.15
CA SER A 29 -2.43 10.96 -6.50
C SER A 29 -3.58 11.02 -7.50
N GLU A 30 -4.51 10.06 -7.45
CA GLU A 30 -5.75 10.05 -8.24
C GLU A 30 -6.57 11.34 -8.02
N LYS A 31 -6.72 11.78 -6.77
CA LYS A 31 -7.40 13.03 -6.45
C LYS A 31 -6.66 14.24 -6.98
N ALA A 32 -5.33 14.25 -6.96
CA ALA A 32 -4.51 15.36 -7.46
C ALA A 32 -4.77 15.65 -8.95
N PHE A 33 -5.09 14.62 -9.75
CA PHE A 33 -5.48 14.81 -11.16
C PHE A 33 -6.71 15.69 -11.34
N GLN A 34 -7.64 15.70 -10.39
CA GLN A 34 -8.84 16.55 -10.46
C GLN A 34 -8.50 18.04 -10.33
N TRP A 35 -7.38 18.38 -9.65
CA TRP A 35 -6.94 19.76 -9.43
C TRP A 35 -6.00 20.27 -10.52
N VAL A 36 -5.37 19.34 -11.25
CA VAL A 36 -4.30 19.61 -12.22
C VAL A 36 -4.83 20.02 -13.61
N GLN A 37 -6.14 20.08 -13.84
CA GLN A 37 -6.75 20.47 -15.13
C GLN A 37 -6.18 21.78 -15.73
N ASN A 38 -5.60 22.66 -14.93
CA ASN A 38 -5.04 23.95 -15.37
C ASN A 38 -3.53 23.94 -15.66
N ASN A 39 -2.81 22.81 -15.50
CA ASN A 39 -1.36 22.79 -15.68
C ASN A 39 -0.85 21.45 -16.25
N PRO A 40 -0.63 21.36 -17.58
CA PRO A 40 -0.23 20.12 -18.26
C PRO A 40 1.04 19.47 -17.69
N GLU A 41 2.03 20.25 -17.29
CA GLU A 41 3.28 19.73 -16.70
C GLU A 41 3.06 19.08 -15.32
N ALA A 42 2.01 19.47 -14.61
CA ALA A 42 1.63 18.84 -13.36
C ALA A 42 0.87 17.51 -13.58
N VAL A 43 0.33 17.28 -14.78
CA VAL A 43 -0.32 16.00 -15.17
C VAL A 43 0.73 14.91 -15.24
N ASP A 44 1.79 15.12 -16.02
CA ASP A 44 2.85 14.11 -16.20
C ASP A 44 3.54 13.76 -14.88
N LEU A 45 3.74 14.76 -14.02
CA LEU A 45 4.25 14.56 -12.66
C LEU A 45 3.29 13.73 -11.80
N ALA A 46 1.99 13.98 -11.88
CA ALA A 46 0.98 13.20 -11.15
C ALA A 46 0.94 11.74 -11.63
N ILE A 47 1.00 11.49 -12.95
CA ILE A 47 1.06 10.13 -13.55
C ILE A 47 2.29 9.39 -13.05
N THR A 48 3.45 10.04 -13.10
CA THR A 48 4.71 9.42 -12.68
C THR A 48 4.68 9.04 -11.20
N LYS A 49 4.08 9.89 -10.35
CA LYS A 49 3.92 9.61 -8.92
C LYS A 49 2.95 8.47 -8.65
N GLU A 50 1.81 8.45 -9.33
CA GLU A 50 0.83 7.37 -9.20
C GLU A 50 1.44 6.02 -9.61
N GLN A 51 2.13 5.98 -10.75
CA GLN A 51 2.81 4.78 -11.24
C GLN A 51 3.84 4.25 -10.23
N ALA A 52 4.66 5.15 -9.64
CA ALA A 52 5.64 4.79 -8.63
C ALA A 52 4.98 4.24 -7.35
N ALA A 53 3.86 4.83 -6.91
CA ALA A 53 3.11 4.38 -5.75
C ALA A 53 2.49 2.98 -5.98
N ILE A 54 1.96 2.72 -7.18
CA ILE A 54 1.43 1.40 -7.59
C ILE A 54 2.55 0.34 -7.58
N GLU A 55 3.71 0.66 -8.16
CA GLU A 55 4.84 -0.27 -8.19
C GLU A 55 5.36 -0.59 -6.78
N HIS A 56 5.43 0.41 -5.90
CA HIS A 56 5.80 0.23 -4.50
C HIS A 56 4.79 -0.64 -3.75
N PHE A 57 3.49 -0.39 -3.96
CA PHE A 57 2.42 -1.21 -3.39
C PHE A 57 2.52 -2.68 -3.84
N ASP A 58 2.70 -2.93 -5.14
CA ASP A 58 2.84 -4.30 -5.66
C ASP A 58 4.10 -5.01 -5.10
N PHE A 59 5.20 -4.28 -4.95
CA PHE A 59 6.40 -4.80 -4.27
C PHE A 59 6.10 -5.23 -2.84
N LEU A 60 5.43 -4.40 -2.04
CA LEU A 60 5.07 -4.71 -0.66
C LEU A 60 4.13 -5.92 -0.57
N ILE A 61 3.16 -6.03 -1.47
CA ILE A 61 2.25 -7.19 -1.55
C ILE A 61 3.03 -8.47 -1.88
N LYS A 62 3.99 -8.41 -2.81
CA LYS A 62 4.86 -9.56 -3.13
C LYS A 62 5.72 -9.98 -1.93
N GLN A 63 6.23 -9.02 -1.15
CA GLN A 63 6.95 -9.30 0.09
C GLN A 63 6.04 -9.95 1.14
N ALA A 64 4.82 -9.43 1.35
CA ALA A 64 3.83 -9.99 2.26
C ALA A 64 3.50 -11.46 1.93
N LYS A 65 3.29 -11.74 0.63
CA LYS A 65 3.03 -13.11 0.14
C LYS A 65 4.22 -14.04 0.40
N LYS A 66 5.45 -13.58 0.15
CA LYS A 66 6.68 -14.37 0.44
C LYS A 66 6.85 -14.66 1.93
N MET A 67 6.45 -13.73 2.79
CA MET A 67 6.48 -13.88 4.25
C MET A 67 5.37 -14.80 4.80
N GLY A 68 4.50 -15.33 3.94
CA GLY A 68 3.41 -16.23 4.35
C GLY A 68 2.29 -15.51 5.10
N LEU A 69 2.19 -14.19 4.96
CA LEU A 69 1.17 -13.36 5.60
C LEU A 69 -0.20 -13.68 4.96
N LYS A 70 -0.86 -14.71 5.49
CA LYS A 70 -2.23 -15.05 5.17
C LYS A 70 -3.13 -14.17 6.03
N LEU A 71 -3.64 -13.08 5.45
CA LEU A 71 -4.74 -12.39 6.10
C LEU A 71 -5.89 -13.39 6.21
N ASP A 72 -6.43 -13.56 7.41
CA ASP A 72 -7.60 -14.40 7.62
C ASP A 72 -8.75 -13.87 6.73
N MET A 73 -9.33 -14.73 5.91
CA MET A 73 -10.43 -14.40 5.00
C MET A 73 -11.57 -13.67 5.73
N ASN A 74 -11.84 -14.02 6.99
CA ASN A 74 -12.87 -13.37 7.80
C ASN A 74 -12.50 -11.92 8.13
N GLN A 75 -11.22 -11.61 8.35
CA GLN A 75 -10.74 -10.25 8.57
C GLN A 75 -10.75 -9.40 7.29
N LEU A 76 -10.46 -10.03 6.15
CA LEU A 76 -10.55 -9.42 4.82
C LEU A 76 -12.00 -9.01 4.49
N ILE A 77 -12.93 -9.96 4.65
CA ILE A 77 -14.36 -9.75 4.40
C ILE A 77 -14.91 -8.64 5.31
N ALA A 78 -14.50 -8.60 6.58
CA ALA A 78 -14.92 -7.55 7.52
C ALA A 78 -14.42 -6.14 7.17
N LYS A 79 -13.25 -6.00 6.52
CA LYS A 79 -12.71 -4.70 6.08
C LYS A 79 -13.33 -4.20 4.76
N VAL A 80 -13.86 -5.08 3.92
CA VAL A 80 -14.41 -4.73 2.58
C VAL A 80 -15.92 -4.45 2.61
N LEU A 81 -16.66 -5.07 3.53
CA LEU A 81 -18.12 -4.91 3.64
C LEU A 81 -18.58 -3.72 4.51
N LYS A 82 -17.68 -2.81 4.88
CA LYS A 82 -17.98 -1.66 5.74
C LYS A 82 -17.86 -0.36 4.96
#